data_AF-A0A953DCZ5-F1
#
_entry.id   AF-A0A953DCZ5-F1
#
_cell.length_a   1.000
_cell.length_b   1.000
_cell.length_c   1.000
_cell.angle_alpha   90.00
_cell.angle_beta   90.00
_cell.angle_gamma   90.00
#
_symmetry.space_group_name_H-M   'P 1'
#
loop_
_entity.id
_entity.type
_entity.pdbx_description
1 polymer ?
#
loop_
_entity_poly.entity_id
_entity_poly.type
_entity_poly.pdbx_seq_one_letter_code
_entity_poly.pdbx_strand_id
1 'polypeptide(L)'
;TDTMPNWAGSSWYFLRYADPHNDKEFAAQDKLKYWMPVDWYNGGMEHTVLHLLYSRFWHKFLFDLGFVPTSEPYKKRTSHGLILAEGGEKMSKSKGNVVNPDAIVERFGADTLRLYEMFMGPFEQAIEWNESSLSGPRRFLDKVWKLQARPQFLPETLLPRSCTRL
;
A
#
# COMPACT_ATOMS: atom_id res chain seq x y z
N THR A 1 -6.50 -36.72 -11.37
CA THR A 1 -5.20 -36.04 -11.20
C THR A 1 -5.48 -34.69 -10.57
N ASP A 2 -5.43 -34.61 -9.25
CA ASP A 2 -5.83 -33.41 -8.52
C ASP A 2 -4.71 -32.37 -8.49
N THR A 3 -5.07 -31.10 -8.25
CA THR A 3 -4.14 -29.98 -8.16
C THR A 3 -4.25 -29.30 -6.80
N MET A 4 -3.16 -28.65 -6.38
CA MET A 4 -3.21 -27.85 -5.16
C MET A 4 -4.13 -26.63 -5.35
N PRO A 5 -4.91 -26.26 -4.33
CA PRO A 5 -5.78 -25.09 -4.38
C PRO A 5 -4.99 -23.78 -4.34
N ASN A 6 -5.64 -22.67 -4.71
CA ASN A 6 -5.03 -21.34 -4.82
C ASN A 6 -4.32 -20.85 -3.52
N TRP A 7 -4.79 -21.28 -2.35
CA TRP A 7 -4.20 -20.91 -1.06
C TRP A 7 -2.87 -21.59 -0.78
N ALA A 8 -2.50 -22.64 -1.52
CA ALA A 8 -1.20 -23.29 -1.37
C ALA A 8 -0.04 -22.33 -1.68
N GLY A 9 -0.20 -21.46 -2.69
CA GLY A 9 0.80 -20.41 -2.99
C GLY A 9 0.69 -19.20 -2.07
N SER A 10 -0.53 -18.71 -1.80
CA SER A 10 -0.71 -17.50 -0.99
C SER A 10 -0.42 -17.70 0.49
N SER A 11 -0.22 -18.93 0.97
CA SER A 11 0.14 -19.17 2.37
C SER A 11 1.59 -18.82 2.72
N TRP A 12 2.48 -18.67 1.73
CA TRP A 12 3.92 -18.46 1.98
C TRP A 12 4.61 -17.49 1.02
N TYR A 13 3.88 -16.87 0.08
CA TYR A 13 4.44 -15.97 -0.94
C TYR A 13 5.32 -14.84 -0.37
N PHE A 14 5.00 -14.32 0.82
CA PHE A 14 5.77 -13.27 1.49
C PHE A 14 7.18 -13.73 1.87
N LEU A 15 7.39 -15.03 2.15
CA LEU A 15 8.73 -15.60 2.34
C LEU A 15 9.50 -15.62 1.01
N ARG A 16 8.82 -15.97 -0.09
CA ARG A 16 9.46 -16.04 -1.41
C ARG A 16 9.91 -14.68 -1.92
N TYR A 17 9.25 -13.59 -1.53
CA TYR A 17 9.72 -12.24 -1.87
C TYR A 17 11.08 -11.88 -1.28
N ALA A 18 11.52 -12.53 -0.19
CA ALA A 18 12.88 -12.35 0.31
C ALA A 18 13.94 -12.89 -0.66
N ASP A 19 13.57 -13.87 -1.50
CA ASP A 19 14.50 -14.53 -2.43
C ASP A 19 13.82 -15.12 -3.68
N PRO A 20 13.26 -14.29 -4.58
CA PRO A 20 12.34 -14.74 -5.62
C PRO A 20 12.98 -15.54 -6.75
N HIS A 21 14.31 -15.46 -6.92
CA HIS A 21 15.05 -16.05 -8.04
C HIS A 21 15.90 -17.27 -7.64
N ASN A 22 15.77 -17.77 -6.42
CA ASN A 22 16.54 -18.92 -5.95
C ASN A 22 15.91 -20.22 -6.46
N ASP A 23 16.66 -20.97 -7.28
CA ASP A 23 16.26 -22.22 -7.90
C ASP A 23 16.67 -23.47 -7.10
N LYS A 24 17.43 -23.29 -6.01
CA LYS A 24 17.98 -24.39 -5.18
C LYS A 24 17.21 -24.62 -3.90
N GLU A 25 16.63 -23.57 -3.34
CA GLU A 25 15.86 -23.59 -2.09
C GLU A 25 14.66 -22.64 -2.20
N PHE A 26 13.71 -22.77 -1.27
CA PHE A 26 12.51 -21.95 -1.31
C PHE A 26 12.81 -20.46 -0.97
N ALA A 27 13.75 -20.19 -0.06
CA ALA A 27 14.39 -18.90 0.18
C ALA A 27 15.63 -19.05 1.06
N ALA A 28 16.70 -18.30 0.79
CA ALA A 28 17.92 -18.36 1.59
C ALA A 28 17.71 -17.87 3.04
N GLN A 29 18.25 -18.62 4.00
CA GLN A 29 18.01 -18.38 5.43
C GLN A 29 18.55 -17.03 5.94
N ASP A 30 19.64 -16.52 5.36
CA ASP A 30 20.19 -15.20 5.65
C ASP A 30 19.24 -14.08 5.21
N LYS A 31 18.64 -14.20 4.02
CA LYS A 31 17.64 -13.26 3.50
C LYS A 31 16.36 -13.30 4.34
N LEU A 32 15.90 -14.48 4.73
CA LEU A 32 14.76 -14.63 5.63
C LEU A 32 15.03 -13.97 6.99
N LYS A 33 16.23 -14.15 7.56
CA LYS A 33 16.62 -13.48 8.82
C LYS A 33 16.64 -11.96 8.72
N TYR A 34 16.95 -11.41 7.55
CA TYR A 34 16.96 -9.98 7.32
C TYR A 34 15.54 -9.40 7.15
N TRP A 35 14.70 -10.03 6.33
CA TRP A 35 13.39 -9.49 5.95
C TRP A 35 12.24 -9.89 6.89
N MET A 36 12.36 -11.00 7.62
CA MET A 36 11.28 -11.52 8.46
C MET A 36 11.45 -11.17 9.94
N PRO A 37 10.34 -10.96 10.68
CA PRO A 37 8.94 -11.02 10.21
C PRO A 37 8.52 -9.73 9.51
N VAL A 38 7.47 -9.81 8.69
CA VAL A 38 6.86 -8.63 8.07
C VAL A 38 6.38 -7.67 9.16
N ASP A 39 6.90 -6.45 9.18
CA ASP A 39 6.58 -5.48 10.23
C ASP A 39 5.10 -5.08 10.23
N TRP A 40 4.55 -4.86 9.04
CA TRP A 40 3.17 -4.41 8.88
C TRP A 40 2.50 -5.08 7.68
N TYR A 41 1.46 -5.86 7.95
CA TYR A 41 0.63 -6.50 6.95
C TYR A 41 -0.71 -5.77 6.84
N ASN A 42 -1.02 -5.25 5.65
CA ASN A 42 -2.22 -4.48 5.36
C ASN A 42 -3.10 -5.25 4.38
N GLY A 43 -4.35 -5.52 4.75
CA GLY A 43 -5.29 -6.24 3.89
C GLY A 43 -6.70 -6.26 4.46
N GLY A 44 -7.69 -6.44 3.59
CA GLY A 44 -9.10 -6.38 3.95
C GLY A 44 -9.54 -7.47 4.94
N MET A 45 -10.72 -7.27 5.51
CA MET A 45 -11.28 -8.18 6.52
C MET A 45 -11.69 -9.54 5.95
N GLU A 46 -11.97 -9.61 4.65
CA GLU A 46 -12.39 -10.81 3.91
C GLU A 46 -11.37 -11.97 3.99
N HIS A 47 -10.11 -11.67 4.26
CA HIS A 47 -9.03 -12.66 4.30
C HIS A 47 -8.66 -13.13 5.72
N THR A 48 -9.37 -12.67 6.76
CA THR A 48 -9.00 -12.92 8.17
C THR A 48 -9.09 -14.39 8.56
N VAL A 49 -10.13 -15.10 8.16
CA VAL A 49 -10.33 -16.53 8.48
C VAL A 49 -9.85 -17.48 7.38
N LEU A 50 -9.29 -16.94 6.29
CA LEU A 50 -8.74 -17.70 5.17
C LEU A 50 -7.23 -17.54 5.14
N HIS A 51 -6.73 -16.63 4.29
CA HIS A 51 -5.31 -16.45 4.07
C HIS A 51 -4.54 -16.15 5.37
N LEU A 52 -5.05 -15.33 6.29
CA LEU A 52 -4.34 -15.06 7.54
C LEU A 52 -4.25 -16.30 8.45
N LEU A 53 -5.25 -17.17 8.44
CA LEU A 53 -5.20 -18.43 9.16
C LEU A 53 -4.19 -19.39 8.52
N TYR A 54 -4.30 -19.60 7.20
CA TYR A 54 -3.42 -20.52 6.47
C TYR A 54 -1.96 -20.08 6.46
N SER A 55 -1.68 -18.79 6.25
CA SER A 55 -0.31 -18.27 6.28
C SER A 55 0.35 -18.44 7.65
N ARG A 56 -0.39 -18.21 8.74
CA ARG A 56 0.13 -18.48 10.09
C ARG A 56 0.36 -19.96 10.35
N PHE A 57 -0.55 -20.83 9.92
CA PHE A 57 -0.39 -22.27 10.05
C PHE A 57 0.87 -22.76 9.32
N TRP A 58 1.02 -22.41 8.04
CA TRP A 58 2.18 -22.80 7.25
C TRP A 58 3.48 -22.21 7.78
N HIS A 59 3.47 -20.95 8.24
CA HIS A 59 4.65 -20.32 8.83
C HIS A 59 5.10 -21.04 10.11
N LYS A 60 4.16 -21.46 10.97
CA LYS A 60 4.48 -22.26 12.16
C LYS A 60 5.04 -23.63 11.81
N PHE A 61 4.42 -24.32 10.86
CA PHE A 61 4.95 -25.59 10.35
C PHE A 61 6.39 -25.45 9.84
N LEU A 62 6.67 -24.40 9.06
CA LEU A 62 8.03 -24.12 8.57
C LEU A 62 8.98 -23.73 9.70
N PHE A 63 8.50 -23.04 10.74
CA PHE A 63 9.30 -22.67 11.90
C PHE A 63 9.71 -23.90 12.71
N ASP A 64 8.78 -24.82 12.95
CA ASP A 64 9.05 -26.07 13.66
C ASP A 64 10.08 -26.95 12.92
N LEU A 65 10.13 -26.85 11.59
CA LEU A 65 11.13 -27.50 10.74
C LEU A 65 12.44 -26.71 10.60
N GLY A 66 12.54 -25.51 11.18
CA GLY A 66 13.73 -24.66 11.13
C GLY A 66 13.95 -23.90 9.81
N PHE A 67 12.97 -23.89 8.91
CA PHE A 67 13.06 -23.24 7.60
C PHE A 67 12.83 -21.73 7.64
N VAL A 68 12.24 -21.19 8.71
CA VAL A 68 12.05 -19.74 8.89
C VAL A 68 12.58 -19.31 10.26
N PRO A 69 13.05 -18.06 10.41
CA PRO A 69 13.71 -17.61 11.64
C PRO A 69 12.73 -17.18 12.75
N THR A 70 11.44 -17.05 12.46
CA THR A 70 10.43 -16.49 13.39
C THR A 70 9.21 -17.40 13.50
N SER A 71 8.54 -17.40 14.65
CA SER A 71 7.37 -18.26 14.92
C SER A 71 6.03 -17.69 14.42
N GLU A 72 6.03 -16.44 13.97
CA GLU A 72 4.89 -15.76 13.33
C GLU A 72 5.39 -14.95 12.11
N PRO A 73 4.58 -14.85 11.04
CA PRO A 73 4.96 -14.15 9.81
C PRO A 73 4.82 -12.63 9.89
N TYR A 74 3.90 -12.11 10.72
CA TYR A 74 3.53 -10.68 10.75
C TYR A 74 3.64 -10.12 12.18
N LYS A 75 4.31 -8.98 12.37
CA LYS A 75 4.37 -8.28 13.67
C LYS A 75 3.08 -7.51 13.97
N LYS A 76 2.55 -6.81 12.96
CA LYS A 76 1.31 -6.05 13.06
C LYS A 76 0.45 -6.29 11.82
N ARG A 77 -0.86 -6.45 12.03
CA ARG A 77 -1.86 -6.50 10.95
C ARG A 77 -2.84 -5.34 11.09
N THR A 78 -3.17 -4.68 9.99
CA THR A 78 -4.21 -3.65 9.91
C THR A 78 -5.18 -3.97 8.79
N SER A 79 -6.48 -3.80 9.03
CA SER A 79 -7.51 -3.84 8.00
C SER A 79 -7.76 -2.46 7.42
N HIS A 80 -7.73 -2.35 6.10
CA HIS A 80 -8.40 -1.23 5.44
C HIS A 80 -9.91 -1.46 5.37
N GLY A 81 -10.66 -0.37 5.31
CA GLY A 81 -12.07 -0.38 4.95
C GLY A 81 -12.28 -0.57 3.44
N LEU A 82 -13.52 -0.82 3.05
CA LEU A 82 -13.89 -1.00 1.64
C LEU A 82 -14.20 0.34 0.98
N ILE A 83 -13.69 0.54 -0.22
CA ILE A 83 -14.17 1.60 -1.11
C ILE A 83 -15.41 1.07 -1.83
N LEU A 84 -16.54 1.76 -1.65
CA LEU A 84 -17.82 1.42 -2.23
C LEU A 84 -18.07 2.28 -3.48
N ALA A 85 -18.89 1.79 -4.41
CA ALA A 85 -19.41 2.61 -5.49
C ALA A 85 -20.38 3.67 -4.94
N GLU A 86 -20.78 4.61 -5.81
CA GLU A 86 -21.86 5.54 -5.52
C GLU A 86 -23.13 4.79 -5.09
N GLY A 87 -23.75 5.23 -3.99
CA GLY A 87 -24.92 4.57 -3.40
C GLY A 87 -24.58 3.42 -2.44
N GLY A 88 -23.32 3.30 -2.00
CA GLY A 88 -22.92 2.38 -0.93
C GLY A 88 -22.79 0.92 -1.35
N GLU A 89 -22.81 0.63 -2.66
CA GLU A 89 -22.70 -0.74 -3.15
C GLU A 89 -21.25 -1.20 -3.29
N LYS A 90 -20.99 -2.47 -2.97
CA LYS A 90 -19.68 -3.08 -3.29
C LYS A 90 -19.43 -3.02 -4.80
N MET A 91 -18.25 -2.54 -5.20
CA MET A 91 -17.83 -2.54 -6.60
C MET A 91 -17.67 -3.98 -7.12
N SER A 92 -18.20 -4.26 -8.30
CA SER A 92 -17.98 -5.52 -9.02
C SER A 92 -18.15 -5.37 -10.53
N LYS A 93 -17.40 -6.17 -11.29
CA LYS A 93 -17.51 -6.18 -12.77
C LYS A 93 -18.93 -6.54 -13.24
N SER A 94 -19.59 -7.47 -12.55
CA SER A 94 -20.95 -7.90 -12.88
C SER A 94 -22.00 -6.80 -12.72
N LYS A 95 -21.74 -5.82 -11.84
CA LYS A 95 -22.62 -4.67 -11.62
C LYS A 95 -22.30 -3.46 -12.51
N GLY A 96 -21.17 -3.49 -13.22
CA GLY A 96 -20.72 -2.36 -14.05
C GLY A 96 -20.38 -1.08 -13.26
N ASN A 97 -20.25 -1.17 -11.93
CA ASN A 97 -20.04 -0.02 -11.03
C ASN A 97 -18.57 0.12 -10.58
N VAL A 98 -17.63 -0.47 -11.33
CA VAL A 98 -16.20 -0.41 -11.02
C VAL A 98 -15.63 0.92 -11.50
N VAL A 99 -14.97 1.64 -10.59
CA VAL A 99 -14.15 2.80 -10.96
C VAL A 99 -12.82 2.31 -11.50
N ASN A 100 -12.48 2.69 -12.73
CA ASN A 100 -11.18 2.36 -13.32
C ASN A 100 -10.12 3.38 -12.86
N PRO A 101 -9.09 2.97 -12.09
CA PRO A 101 -8.06 3.89 -11.61
C PRO A 101 -7.28 4.55 -12.77
N ASP A 102 -7.08 3.87 -13.89
CA ASP A 102 -6.32 4.41 -15.02
C ASP A 102 -7.00 5.66 -15.60
N ALA A 103 -8.32 5.64 -15.71
CA ALA A 103 -9.11 6.79 -16.19
C ALA A 103 -9.02 7.98 -15.22
N ILE A 104 -8.93 7.72 -13.91
CA ILE A 104 -8.74 8.77 -12.91
C ILE A 104 -7.32 9.35 -12.99
N VAL A 105 -6.31 8.49 -13.14
CA VAL A 105 -4.91 8.90 -13.29
C VAL A 105 -4.72 9.75 -14.54
N GLU A 106 -5.32 9.37 -15.66
CA GLU A 106 -5.24 10.13 -16.92
C GLU A 106 -5.84 11.55 -16.78
N ARG A 107 -6.96 11.67 -16.05
CA ARG A 107 -7.69 12.95 -15.89
C ARG A 107 -7.13 13.85 -14.79
N PHE A 108 -6.67 13.29 -13.68
CA PHE A 108 -6.32 14.05 -12.47
C PHE A 108 -4.86 13.87 -12.01
N GLY A 109 -4.20 12.82 -12.47
CA GLY A 109 -2.85 12.42 -12.06
C GLY A 109 -2.83 11.47 -10.86
N ALA A 110 -1.80 10.62 -10.81
CA ALA A 110 -1.65 9.59 -9.78
C ALA A 110 -1.60 10.15 -8.35
N ASP A 111 -0.94 11.29 -8.13
CA ASP A 111 -0.85 11.90 -6.81
C ASP A 111 -2.21 12.41 -6.31
N THR A 112 -3.08 12.86 -7.23
CA THR A 112 -4.43 13.29 -6.87
C THR A 112 -5.26 12.09 -6.40
N LEU A 113 -5.18 10.96 -7.12
CA LEU A 113 -5.85 9.72 -6.74
C LEU A 113 -5.38 9.24 -5.37
N ARG A 114 -4.06 9.13 -5.16
CA ARG A 114 -3.48 8.64 -3.90
C ARG A 114 -3.83 9.54 -2.72
N LEU A 115 -3.77 10.87 -2.89
CA LEU A 115 -4.20 11.79 -1.85
C LEU A 115 -5.69 11.68 -1.58
N TYR A 116 -6.52 11.53 -2.61
CA TYR A 116 -7.94 11.33 -2.40
C TYR A 116 -8.24 10.07 -1.57
N GLU A 117 -7.64 8.93 -1.93
CA GLU A 117 -7.80 7.66 -1.19
C GLU A 117 -7.36 7.78 0.28
N MET A 118 -6.28 8.52 0.56
CA MET A 118 -5.78 8.70 1.93
C MET A 118 -6.58 9.71 2.77
N PHE A 119 -7.38 10.57 2.13
CA PHE A 119 -8.11 11.66 2.79
C PHE A 119 -9.65 11.52 2.71
N MET A 120 -10.16 10.47 2.06
CA MET A 120 -11.60 10.25 1.95
C MET A 120 -12.27 9.94 3.31
N GLY A 121 -11.51 9.50 4.30
CA GLY A 121 -11.98 9.26 5.67
C GLY A 121 -11.06 8.32 6.45
N PRO A 122 -11.53 7.78 7.61
CA PRO A 122 -10.72 6.89 8.43
C PRO A 122 -10.34 5.60 7.69
N PHE A 123 -9.07 5.22 7.76
CA PHE A 123 -8.47 4.11 7.00
C PHE A 123 -9.21 2.77 7.13
N GLU A 124 -9.81 2.50 8.30
CA GLU A 124 -10.44 1.20 8.62
C GLU A 124 -11.93 1.15 8.25
N GLN A 125 -12.54 2.28 7.88
CA GLN A 125 -13.98 2.38 7.63
C GLN A 125 -14.31 2.26 6.15
N ALA A 126 -15.48 1.69 5.86
CA ALA A 126 -16.00 1.69 4.50
C ALA A 126 -16.44 3.10 4.09
N ILE A 127 -16.09 3.52 2.88
CA ILE A 127 -16.32 4.87 2.38
C ILE A 127 -16.79 4.78 0.92
N GLU A 128 -17.78 5.59 0.57
CA GLU A 128 -18.28 5.70 -0.79
C GLU A 128 -17.34 6.53 -1.67
N TRP A 129 -17.10 6.03 -2.88
CA TRP A 129 -16.37 6.75 -3.91
C TRP A 129 -17.18 7.96 -4.38
N ASN A 130 -16.53 9.13 -4.42
CA ASN A 130 -17.12 10.36 -4.93
C ASN A 130 -16.09 11.09 -5.82
N GLU A 131 -16.28 10.98 -7.14
CA GLU A 131 -15.36 11.55 -8.12
C GLU A 131 -15.29 13.09 -8.04
N SER A 132 -16.39 13.77 -7.66
CA SER A 132 -16.40 15.23 -7.56
C SER A 132 -15.41 15.77 -6.52
N SER A 133 -15.11 14.95 -5.50
CA SER A 133 -14.16 15.28 -4.42
C SER A 133 -12.69 15.23 -4.84
N LEU A 134 -12.34 14.62 -6.00
CA LEU A 134 -10.97 14.59 -6.52
C LEU A 134 -10.42 15.99 -6.85
N SER A 135 -11.31 16.94 -7.13
CA SER A 135 -10.94 18.34 -7.37
C SER A 135 -10.25 18.99 -6.16
N GLY A 136 -10.54 18.53 -4.93
CA GLY A 136 -9.92 19.01 -3.69
C GLY A 136 -8.42 18.72 -3.65
N PRO A 137 -8.00 17.43 -3.65
CA PRO A 137 -6.59 17.06 -3.67
C PRO A 137 -5.81 17.61 -4.87
N ARG A 138 -6.44 17.69 -6.06
CA ARG A 138 -5.81 18.34 -7.23
C ARG A 138 -5.46 19.80 -6.95
N ARG A 139 -6.41 20.58 -6.44
CA ARG A 139 -6.20 21.99 -6.07
C ARG A 139 -5.19 22.15 -4.95
N PHE A 140 -5.13 21.20 -4.01
CA PHE A 140 -4.12 21.18 -2.96
C PHE A 140 -2.71 20.99 -3.55
N LEU A 141 -2.52 20.01 -4.42
CA LEU A 141 -1.26 19.79 -5.13
C LEU A 141 -0.84 21.00 -5.96
N ASP A 142 -1.78 21.63 -6.68
CA ASP A 142 -1.51 22.85 -7.44
C ASP A 142 -1.04 24.00 -6.57
N LYS A 143 -1.61 24.15 -5.37
CA LYS A 143 -1.17 25.16 -4.40
C LYS A 143 0.25 24.86 -3.92
N VAL A 144 0.53 23.61 -3.54
CA VAL A 144 1.87 23.19 -3.09
C VAL A 144 2.91 23.44 -4.17
N TRP A 145 2.61 23.08 -5.43
CA TRP A 145 3.48 23.33 -6.57
C TRP A 145 3.78 24.82 -6.77
N LYS A 146 2.75 25.66 -6.71
CA LYS A 146 2.89 27.12 -6.85
C LYS A 146 3.70 27.78 -5.74
N LEU A 147 3.78 27.19 -4.54
CA LEU A 147 4.59 27.73 -3.45
C LEU A 147 6.09 27.76 -3.79
N GLN A 148 6.58 26.84 -4.61
CA GLN A 148 7.98 26.84 -5.06
C GLN A 148 8.32 28.10 -5.87
N ALA A 149 7.38 28.59 -6.68
CA ALA A 149 7.56 29.77 -7.52
C ALA A 149 7.35 31.09 -6.76
N ARG A 150 6.95 31.03 -5.48
CA ARG A 150 6.82 32.23 -4.66
C ARG A 150 8.23 32.73 -4.32
N PRO A 151 8.58 34.00 -4.62
CA PRO A 151 9.84 34.55 -4.17
C PRO A 151 9.92 34.39 -2.65
N GLN A 152 10.96 33.69 -2.19
CA GLN A 152 11.26 33.64 -0.77
C GLN A 152 11.55 35.08 -0.35
N PHE A 153 10.75 35.63 0.56
CA PHE A 153 11.21 36.77 1.35
C PHE A 153 12.36 36.25 2.21
N LEU A 154 13.56 36.22 1.64
CA LEU A 154 14.77 36.14 2.44
C LEU A 154 14.84 37.45 3.21
N PRO A 155 14.79 37.43 4.56
CA PRO A 155 15.03 38.64 5.31
C PRO A 155 16.41 39.18 4.91
N GLU A 156 16.48 40.49 4.68
CA GLU A 156 17.67 41.22 4.19
C GLU A 156 18.93 40.96 5.05
N THR A 157 18.74 40.42 6.26
CA THR A 157 19.78 39.98 7.20
C THR A 157 20.61 38.78 6.73
N LEU A 158 20.20 38.05 5.69
CA LEU A 158 20.97 36.93 5.11
C LEU A 158 21.66 37.27 3.78
N LEU A 159 21.52 38.50 3.28
CA LEU A 159 22.29 38.94 2.11
C LEU A 159 23.71 39.31 2.56
N PRO A 160 24.77 38.72 1.97
CA PRO A 160 26.13 39.17 2.23
C PRO A 160 26.24 40.65 1.85
N ARG A 161 26.61 41.50 2.82
CA ARG A 161 26.74 42.97 2.69
C ARG A 161 27.93 43.41 1.82
N SER A 162 28.18 42.75 0.69
CA SER A 162 29.27 43.11 -0.21
C SER A 162 28.87 42.92 -1.67
N CYS A 163 27.95 43.74 -2.13
CA CYS A 163 27.97 44.23 -3.51
C CYS A 163 27.87 45.75 -3.48
N THR A 164 28.90 46.38 -2.91
CA THR A 164 29.30 47.74 -3.25
C THR A 164 30.47 47.63 -4.22
N ARG A 165 30.47 48.48 -5.28
CA ARG A 165 31.42 48.59 -6.42
C ARG A 165 30.97 47.78 -7.64
N LEU A 166 30.73 48.33 -8.83
CA LEU A 166 30.96 49.66 -9.43
C LEU A 166 29.77 50.01 -10.33
#